data_AF-A0A2P4SND0-F1
#
_entry.id   AF-A0A2P4SND0-F1
#
_cell.length_a   1.000
_cell.length_b   1.000
_cell.length_c   1.000
_cell.angle_alpha   90.00
_cell.angle_beta   90.00
_cell.angle_gamma   90.00
#
_symmetry.space_group_name_H-M   'P 1'
#
loop_
_entity.id
_entity.type
_entity.pdbx_description
1 polymer ?
#
loop_
_entity_poly.entity_id
_entity_poly.type
_entity_poly.pdbx_seq_one_letter_code
_entity_poly.pdbx_strand_id
1 'polypeptide(L)' 'MICTYLGLFCVTVNPYKWLPVYNPEVVLAYRGRKRQEAPPHIFSISDNAYQFMLTASAKYCSYVPGDRLP' A
#
# COMPACT_ATOMS: atom_id res chain seq x y z
N MET A 1 -2.61 -9.17 10.61
CA MET A 1 -2.15 -8.76 9.27
C MET A 1 -3.38 -8.35 8.48
N ILE A 2 -3.48 -7.10 8.02
CA ILE A 2 -4.71 -6.54 7.42
C ILE A 2 -4.57 -6.44 5.89
N CYS A 3 -3.36 -6.18 5.41
CA CYS A 3 -2.99 -6.30 4.02
C CYS A 3 -2.00 -7.47 3.83
N THR A 4 -2.03 -8.11 2.66
CA THR A 4 -1.11 -9.17 2.26
C THR A 4 -0.65 -8.92 0.82
N TYR A 5 0.66 -9.05 0.57
CA TYR A 5 1.19 -8.99 -0.79
C TYR A 5 0.88 -10.26 -1.57
N LEU A 6 0.34 -10.09 -2.76
CA LEU A 6 0.16 -11.11 -3.79
C LEU A 6 0.97 -10.67 -5.02
N GLY A 7 2.30 -10.78 -4.90
CA GLY A 7 3.25 -10.37 -5.92
C GLY A 7 3.18 -8.87 -6.24
N LEU A 8 2.60 -8.55 -7.39
CA LEU A 8 2.39 -7.17 -7.84
C LEU A 8 1.17 -6.52 -7.18
N PHE A 9 0.21 -7.32 -6.72
CA PHE A 9 -1.02 -6.86 -6.09
C PHE A 9 -0.91 -6.87 -4.56
N CYS A 10 -1.77 -6.11 -3.90
CA CYS A 10 -1.94 -6.17 -2.46
C CYS A 10 -3.43 -6.31 -2.18
N VAL A 11 -3.77 -7.32 -1.40
CA VAL A 11 -5.14 -7.54 -0.94
C VAL A 11 -5.24 -7.00 0.47
N THR A 12 -6.22 -6.13 0.71
CA THR A 12 -6.49 -5.56 2.03
C THR A 12 -7.89 -5.95 2.46
N VAL A 13 -8.02 -6.50 3.66
CA VAL A 13 -9.32 -6.79 4.26
C VAL A 13 -9.70 -5.60 5.14
N ASN A 14 -10.84 -4.95 4.88
CA ASN A 14 -11.29 -3.86 5.73
C ASN A 14 -11.75 -4.41 7.10
N PRO A 15 -11.13 -4.03 8.22
CA PRO A 15 -11.52 -4.49 9.54
C PRO A 15 -12.79 -3.80 10.10
N TYR A 16 -13.42 -2.90 9.32
CA TYR A 16 -14.62 -2.14 9.70
C TYR A 16 -14.49 -1.36 11.02
N LYS A 17 -13.26 -1.16 11.48
CA LYS A 17 -12.90 -0.44 12.69
C LYS A 17 -11.82 0.56 12.36
N TRP A 18 -11.91 1.75 12.96
CA TRP A 18 -10.88 2.78 12.85
C TRP A 18 -9.66 2.33 13.65
N LEU A 19 -8.59 1.92 12.95
CA LEU A 19 -7.32 1.60 13.58
C LEU A 19 -6.32 2.75 13.36
N PRO A 20 -5.42 3.01 14.32
CA PRO A 20 -4.39 4.07 14.25
C PRO A 20 -3.26 3.78 13.23
N VAL A 21 -3.51 2.92 12.23
CA VAL A 21 -2.53 2.46 11.24
C VAL A 21 -2.19 3.56 10.23
N TYR A 22 -3.04 4.58 10.09
CA TYR A 22 -2.85 5.72 9.19
C TYR A 22 -2.17 6.92 9.85
N ASN A 23 -1.59 6.77 11.04
CA ASN A 23 -0.89 7.85 11.71
C ASN A 23 0.31 8.35 10.86
N PRO A 24 0.63 9.65 10.89
CA PRO A 24 1.70 10.24 10.08
C PRO A 24 3.09 9.65 10.40
N GLU A 25 3.30 9.20 11.64
CA GLU A 25 4.51 8.48 12.05
C GLU A 25 4.70 7.18 11.27
N VAL A 26 3.60 6.46 11.01
CA VAL A 26 3.60 5.23 10.23
C VAL A 26 3.89 5.56 8.76
N VAL A 27 3.31 6.64 8.21
CA VAL A 27 3.61 7.10 6.83
C VAL A 27 5.11 7.33 6.65
N LEU A 28 5.75 8.03 7.59
CA LEU A 28 7.20 8.27 7.59
C LEU A 28 7.99 6.96 7.72
N ALA A 29 7.54 6.04 8.56
CA ALA A 29 8.17 4.73 8.73
C ALA A 29 8.09 3.82 7.50
N TYR A 30 7.17 4.09 6.56
CA TYR A 30 7.02 3.34 5.31
C TYR A 30 7.69 3.98 4.10
N ARG A 31 8.01 5.28 4.17
CA ARG A 31 8.64 6.03 3.08
C ARG A 31 10.06 5.52 2.82
N GLY A 32 10.36 5.10 1.59
CA GLY A 32 11.69 4.63 1.20
C GLY A 32 12.14 3.29 1.81
N ARG A 33 11.23 2.54 2.45
CA ARG A 33 11.53 1.23 3.05
C ARG A 33 11.25 0.10 2.08
N LYS A 34 12.15 -0.89 2.04
CA LYS A 34 12.01 -2.05 1.15
C LYS A 34 10.80 -2.90 1.56
N ARG A 35 10.13 -3.49 0.57
CA ARG A 35 8.93 -4.34 0.68
C ARG A 35 9.06 -5.52 1.66
N GLN A 36 10.28 -5.91 2.01
CA GLN A 36 10.63 -7.00 2.94
C GLN A 36 10.82 -6.53 4.39
N GLU A 37 11.09 -5.25 4.62
CA GLU A 37 11.36 -4.70 5.96
C GLU A 37 10.10 -4.20 6.67
N ALA A 38 9.03 -3.93 5.91
CA ALA A 38 7.80 -3.38 6.45
C ALA A 38 6.61 -4.30 6.13
N PRO A 39 5.68 -4.52 7.08
CA PRO A 39 4.52 -5.38 6.85
C PRO A 39 3.63 -4.81 5.74
N PRO A 40 2.86 -5.65 5.03
CA PRO A 40 2.14 -5.21 3.84
C PRO A 40 1.18 -4.08 4.20
N HIS A 41 1.33 -2.95 3.51
CA HIS A 41 0.54 -1.75 3.74
C HIS A 41 0.33 -0.98 2.45
N ILE A 42 -0.77 -0.24 2.35
CA ILE A 42 -1.10 0.57 1.17
C ILE A 42 0.02 1.56 0.82
N PHE A 43 0.70 2.12 1.84
CA PHE A 43 1.79 3.07 1.67
C PHE A 43 2.99 2.49 0.92
N SER A 44 3.29 1.21 1.10
CA SER A 44 4.41 0.58 0.39
C SER A 44 4.08 0.31 -1.09
N ILE A 45 2.79 0.14 -1.45
CA ILE A 45 2.40 0.10 -2.87
C ILE A 45 2.56 1.48 -3.50
N SER A 46 2.10 2.52 -2.80
CA SER A 46 2.20 3.90 -3.28
C SER A 46 3.65 4.36 -3.45
N ASP A 47 4.54 4.02 -2.50
CA ASP A 47 5.98 4.33 -2.60
C ASP A 47 6.62 3.60 -3.79
N ASN A 48 6.29 2.32 -3.97
CA ASN A 48 6.78 1.55 -5.11
C ASN A 48 6.28 2.11 -6.45
N ALA A 49 4.98 2.44 -6.55
CA ALA A 49 4.39 3.08 -7.72
C ALA A 49 5.10 4.41 -8.05
N TYR A 50 5.38 5.21 -7.02
CA TYR A 50 6.09 6.48 -7.16
C TYR A 50 7.53 6.31 -7.65
N GLN A 51 8.27 5.35 -7.11
CA GLN A 51 9.63 5.02 -7.58
C GLN A 51 9.64 4.48 -9.01
N PHE A 52 8.65 3.65 -9.38
CA PHE A 52 8.49 3.18 -10.76
C PHE A 52 8.17 4.33 -11.72
N MET A 53 7.33 5.28 -11.32
CA MET A 53 7.04 6.48 -12.11
C MET A 53 8.30 7.32 -12.34
N LEU A 54 9.11 7.52 -11.30
CA LEU A 54 10.36 8.27 -11.40
C LEU A 54 11.42 7.57 -12.24
N THR A 55 11.54 6.25 -12.13
CA THR A 55 12.59 5.46 -12.81
C THR A 55 12.23 5.16 -14.26
N ALA A 56 10.98 4.77 -14.52
CA ALA A 56 10.53 4.38 -15.86
C ALA A 56 10.02 5.59 -16.68
N SER A 57 9.88 6.78 -16.07
CA SER A 57 9.22 7.96 -16.65
C SER A 57 7.86 7.63 -17.30
N ALA A 58 7.21 6.57 -16.81
CA ALA A 58 5.99 5.99 -17.34
C ALA A 58 4.85 6.18 -16.33
N LYS A 59 3.64 6.41 -16.83
CA LYS A 59 2.46 6.62 -15.97
C LYS A 59 2.11 5.31 -15.27
N TYR A 60 1.99 5.35 -13.94
CA TYR A 60 1.50 4.23 -13.14
C TYR A 60 0.01 4.41 -12.85
N CYS A 61 -0.80 3.36 -13.02
CA CYS A 61 -2.23 3.36 -12.70
C CYS A 61 -2.51 2.30 -11.65
N SER A 62 -3.09 2.72 -10.52
CA SER A 62 -3.54 1.81 -9.46
C SER A 62 -5.06 1.67 -9.54
N TYR A 63 -5.55 0.45 -9.73
CA TYR A 63 -6.97 0.12 -9.66
C TYR A 63 -7.28 -0.55 -8.32
N VAL A 64 -8.28 -0.03 -7.61
CA VAL A 64 -8.75 -0.60 -6.34
C VAL A 64 -10.15 -1.18 -6.57
N PRO A 65 -10.28 -2.48 -6.89
CA PRO A 65 -11.58 -3.14 -6.89
C PRO A 65 -12.10 -3.20 -5.46
N GLY A 66 -13.35 -2.80 -5.26
CA GLY A 66 -14.02 -2.88 -3.98
C GLY A 66 -15.40 -3.50 -4.15
N ASP A 67 -15.60 -4.67 -3.56
CA ASP A 67 -16.93 -5.25 -3.42
C ASP A 67 -17.69 -4.43 -2.38
N ARG A 68 -18.69 -3.67 -2.82
CA ARG A 68 -19.58 -2.94 -1.93
C ARG A 68 -20.46 -3.97 -1.23
N LEU A 69 -20.06 -4.41 -0.03
CA LEU A 69 -20.95 -5.16 0.86
C LEU A 69 -22.24 -4.33 1.07
N PRO A 70 -23.43 -4.94 0.92
CA PRO A 70 -24.72 -4.24 0.98
C PRO A 70 -25.00 -3.61 2.35
#